data_AF-A0AAD9VAM7-F1
#
_entry.id   AF-A0AAD9VAM7-F1
#
_cell.length_a   1.000
_cell.length_b   1.000
_cell.length_c   1.000
_cell.angle_alpha   90.00
_cell.angle_beta   90.00
_cell.angle_gamma   90.00
#
_symmetry.space_group_name_H-M   'P 1'
#
loop_
_entity.id
_entity.type
_entity.pdbx_description
1 polymer ?
#
loop_
_entity_poly.entity_id
_entity_poly.type
_entity_poly.pdbx_seq_one_letter_code
_entity_poly.pdbx_strand_id
1 'polypeptide(L)'
;MSIGGNAFVTDNMSKGTTIKDALASWEKKHECKASEATEIKLYAQYPPIEKMDASLSTLANCEKLSLSTNCIEKIANLNGLRIGVLKKLKVLYMSNNQVKAWDEFQKLAELPVLEDLLFVGNPLEEKHSAEGNWRDEAIKRLPRLKKLDGVPVVRQDEEEEEEG
;
A
#
# COMPACT_ATOMS: atom_id res chain seq x y z
N MET A 1 -45.76 -6.57 -29.90
CA MET A 1 -44.53 -5.76 -29.99
C MET A 1 -44.03 -5.57 -28.57
N SER A 2 -43.05 -6.38 -28.15
CA SER A 2 -42.43 -6.24 -26.83
C SER A 2 -41.45 -5.08 -26.88
N ILE A 3 -41.77 -3.99 -26.17
CA ILE A 3 -40.81 -2.93 -25.90
C ILE A 3 -39.84 -3.44 -24.83
N GLY A 4 -38.60 -3.67 -25.28
CA GLY A 4 -37.49 -4.13 -24.46
C GLY A 4 -37.19 -3.15 -23.33
N GLY A 5 -36.80 -3.72 -22.20
CA GLY A 5 -36.54 -3.02 -20.95
C GLY A 5 -35.55 -1.87 -21.10
N ASN A 6 -35.96 -0.71 -20.61
CA ASN A 6 -35.05 0.37 -20.30
C ASN A 6 -34.46 0.05 -18.92
N ALA A 7 -33.34 -0.66 -18.90
CA ALA A 7 -32.51 -0.75 -17.70
C ALA A 7 -31.96 0.66 -17.45
N PHE A 8 -32.63 1.42 -16.60
CA PHE A 8 -32.01 2.55 -15.92
C PHE A 8 -30.80 1.98 -15.17
N VAL A 9 -29.62 2.21 -15.73
CA VAL A 9 -28.34 1.95 -15.08
C VAL A 9 -28.31 2.83 -13.83
N THR A 10 -28.64 2.24 -12.70
CA THR A 10 -28.29 2.74 -11.38
C THR A 10 -26.78 2.53 -11.22
N ASP A 11 -25.93 3.44 -11.71
CA ASP A 11 -24.51 3.37 -11.35
C ASP A 11 -24.18 4.35 -10.22
N ASN A 12 -24.11 3.76 -9.03
CA ASN A 12 -23.30 4.12 -7.87
C ASN A 12 -22.85 5.58 -7.78
N MET A 13 -23.67 6.41 -7.13
CA MET A 13 -23.05 7.37 -6.20
C MET A 13 -22.41 6.57 -5.06
N SER A 14 -21.14 6.83 -4.75
CA SER A 14 -20.35 6.31 -3.61
C SER A 14 -19.75 4.89 -3.68
N LYS A 15 -18.78 4.67 -4.57
CA LYS A 15 -17.74 3.65 -4.31
C LYS A 15 -16.37 4.32 -4.50
N GLY A 16 -15.53 4.30 -3.46
CA GLY A 16 -14.16 4.82 -3.54
C GLY A 16 -13.39 4.23 -4.72
N THR A 17 -12.33 4.91 -5.16
CA THR A 17 -11.52 4.46 -6.30
C THR A 17 -10.90 3.11 -5.97
N THR A 18 -11.11 2.11 -6.84
CA THR A 18 -10.47 0.80 -6.67
C THR A 18 -9.00 0.86 -7.10
N ILE A 19 -8.16 -0.04 -6.60
CA ILE A 19 -6.76 -0.11 -7.06
C ILE A 19 -6.73 -0.32 -8.58
N LYS A 20 -7.65 -1.14 -9.12
CA LYS A 20 -7.76 -1.40 -10.55
C LYS A 20 -7.98 -0.12 -11.36
N ASP A 21 -8.90 0.74 -10.92
CA ASP A 21 -9.23 1.98 -11.63
C ASP A 21 -8.11 3.02 -11.52
N ALA A 22 -7.49 3.11 -10.33
CA ALA A 22 -6.31 3.94 -10.09
C ALA A 22 -5.14 3.51 -10.99
N LEU A 23 -4.88 2.21 -11.09
CA LEU A 23 -3.85 1.65 -11.97
C LEU A 23 -4.18 1.91 -13.44
N ALA A 24 -5.41 1.67 -13.90
CA ALA A 24 -5.81 1.97 -15.27
C ALA A 24 -5.62 3.45 -15.64
N SER A 25 -5.86 4.36 -14.69
CA SER A 25 -5.65 5.80 -14.88
C SER A 25 -4.16 6.14 -14.89
N TRP A 26 -3.37 5.49 -14.05
CA TRP A 26 -1.92 5.62 -14.02
C TRP A 26 -1.27 5.10 -15.32
N GLU A 27 -1.70 3.94 -15.83
CA GLU A 27 -1.23 3.33 -17.09
C GLU A 27 -1.48 4.27 -18.28
N LYS A 28 -2.67 4.88 -18.35
CA LYS A 28 -3.01 5.84 -19.40
C LYS A 28 -2.12 7.09 -19.37
N LYS A 29 -1.72 7.53 -18.18
CA LYS A 29 -0.90 8.74 -18.00
C LYS A 29 0.59 8.51 -18.32
N HIS A 30 1.09 7.31 -18.06
CA HIS A 30 2.50 6.96 -18.27
C HIS A 30 2.73 6.15 -19.54
N GLU A 31 1.66 5.86 -20.29
CA GLU A 31 1.66 5.09 -21.54
C GLU A 31 2.41 3.74 -21.42
N CYS A 32 2.36 3.13 -20.23
CA CYS A 32 3.00 1.85 -19.94
C CYS A 32 2.12 0.98 -19.03
N LYS A 33 2.45 -0.30 -18.96
CA LYS A 33 1.76 -1.25 -18.08
C LYS A 33 2.26 -1.13 -16.66
N ALA A 34 1.33 -1.15 -15.71
CA ALA A 34 1.66 -1.13 -14.28
C ALA A 34 2.51 -2.34 -13.86
N SER A 35 2.41 -3.46 -14.59
CA SER A 35 3.26 -4.63 -14.39
C SER A 35 4.73 -4.43 -14.78
N GLU A 36 5.02 -3.46 -15.65
CA GLU A 36 6.37 -3.14 -16.14
C GLU A 36 6.99 -1.99 -15.35
N ALA A 37 6.17 -1.22 -14.65
CA ALA A 37 6.60 -0.08 -13.85
C ALA A 37 7.28 -0.53 -12.55
N THR A 38 8.42 0.09 -12.27
CA THR A 38 9.14 -0.06 -10.99
C THR A 38 8.69 0.93 -9.93
N GLU A 39 8.09 2.06 -10.35
CA GLU A 39 7.60 3.10 -9.45
C GLU A 39 6.18 3.51 -9.86
N ILE A 40 5.23 3.36 -8.94
CA ILE A 40 3.82 3.67 -9.18
C ILE A 40 3.32 4.62 -8.09
N LYS A 41 2.69 5.70 -8.56
CA LYS A 41 2.21 6.79 -7.73
C LYS A 41 0.70 6.90 -7.83
N LEU A 42 0.00 6.35 -6.84
CA LEU A 42 -1.45 6.39 -6.65
C LEU A 42 -1.80 7.26 -5.44
N TYR A 43 -1.05 8.33 -5.19
CA TYR A 43 -1.34 9.28 -4.12
C TYR A 43 -2.51 10.19 -4.51
N ALA A 44 -3.25 10.69 -3.51
CA ALA A 44 -4.31 11.69 -3.68
C ALA A 44 -5.33 11.34 -4.78
N GLN A 45 -5.84 10.10 -4.80
CA GLN A 45 -6.90 9.74 -5.75
C GLN A 45 -8.22 10.45 -5.40
N TYR A 46 -9.01 10.76 -6.43
CA TYR A 46 -10.34 11.32 -6.27
C TYR A 46 -11.34 10.55 -7.14
N PRO A 47 -12.29 9.81 -6.55
CA PRO A 47 -12.48 9.52 -5.12
C PRO A 47 -11.26 8.84 -4.45
N PRO A 48 -11.07 8.93 -3.12
CA PRO A 48 -9.94 8.31 -2.44
C PRO A 48 -10.01 6.78 -2.49
N ILE A 49 -8.86 6.12 -2.42
CA ILE A 49 -8.78 4.66 -2.25
C ILE A 49 -9.09 4.31 -0.80
N GLU A 50 -10.09 3.46 -0.56
CA GLU A 50 -10.53 3.10 0.80
C GLU A 50 -9.93 1.78 1.31
N LYS A 51 -9.45 0.94 0.40
CA LYS A 51 -8.87 -0.37 0.73
C LYS A 51 -7.87 -0.81 -0.34
N MET A 52 -6.86 -1.54 0.10
CA MET A 52 -6.03 -2.30 -0.81
C MET A 52 -6.81 -3.55 -1.25
N ASP A 53 -6.63 -3.97 -2.50
CA ASP A 53 -7.29 -5.15 -3.08
C ASP A 53 -6.31 -6.00 -3.91
N ALA A 54 -6.80 -7.15 -4.41
CA ALA A 54 -5.99 -8.11 -5.15
C ALA A 54 -5.38 -7.56 -6.45
N SER A 55 -5.84 -6.42 -6.96
CA SER A 55 -5.32 -5.80 -8.19
C SER A 55 -3.86 -5.36 -8.05
N LEU A 56 -3.36 -5.20 -6.82
CA LEU A 56 -1.93 -5.00 -6.56
C LEU A 56 -1.06 -6.16 -7.06
N SER A 57 -1.63 -7.36 -7.28
CA SER A 57 -0.89 -8.52 -7.80
C SER A 57 -0.42 -8.34 -9.24
N THR A 58 -0.98 -7.36 -9.95
CA THR A 58 -0.53 -6.98 -11.29
C THR A 58 0.84 -6.32 -11.28
N LEU A 59 1.29 -5.80 -10.14
CA LEU A 59 2.49 -4.99 -9.98
C LEU A 59 3.76 -5.82 -9.83
N ALA A 60 4.02 -6.70 -10.80
CA ALA A 60 5.10 -7.70 -10.74
C ALA A 60 6.51 -7.10 -10.58
N ASN A 61 6.75 -5.91 -11.14
CA ASN A 61 8.04 -5.23 -11.08
C ASN A 61 8.07 -4.01 -10.17
N CYS A 62 6.98 -3.70 -9.47
CA CYS A 62 6.91 -2.50 -8.65
C CYS A 62 7.81 -2.62 -7.42
N GLU A 63 8.76 -1.71 -7.33
CA GLU A 63 9.68 -1.54 -6.21
C GLU A 63 9.23 -0.42 -5.28
N LYS A 64 8.58 0.61 -5.82
CA LYS A 64 8.12 1.80 -5.08
C LYS A 64 6.65 2.06 -5.33
N LEU A 65 5.83 1.96 -4.29
CA LEU A 65 4.40 2.22 -4.36
C LEU A 65 4.02 3.38 -3.43
N SER A 66 3.44 4.42 -4.00
CA SER A 66 2.87 5.54 -3.22
C SER A 66 1.35 5.47 -3.23
N LEU A 67 0.76 5.31 -2.05
CA LEU A 67 -0.65 5.31 -1.74
C LEU A 67 -1.01 6.40 -0.72
N SER A 68 -0.15 7.41 -0.55
CA SER A 68 -0.32 8.46 0.43
C SER A 68 -1.53 9.36 0.14
N THR A 69 -2.12 9.96 1.18
CA THR A 69 -3.28 10.86 1.04
C THR A 69 -4.47 10.14 0.37
N ASN A 70 -4.86 9.01 0.94
CA ASN A 70 -6.06 8.26 0.57
C ASN A 70 -6.85 7.94 1.85
N CYS A 71 -7.85 7.07 1.79
CA CYS A 71 -8.66 6.67 2.95
C CYS A 71 -8.49 5.18 3.27
N ILE A 72 -7.28 4.63 3.10
CA ILE A 72 -7.06 3.19 3.25
C ILE A 72 -7.22 2.81 4.72
N GLU A 73 -8.30 2.10 5.03
CA GLU A 73 -8.56 1.54 6.36
C GLU A 73 -8.10 0.09 6.46
N LYS A 74 -8.20 -0.63 5.34
CA LYS A 74 -7.94 -2.07 5.27
C LYS A 74 -6.86 -2.37 4.25
N ILE A 75 -5.81 -3.01 4.74
CA ILE A 75 -4.79 -3.66 3.94
C ILE A 75 -5.38 -5.03 3.58
N ALA A 76 -5.45 -5.33 2.28
CA ALA A 76 -6.02 -6.59 1.79
C ALA A 76 -5.46 -7.76 2.59
N ASN A 77 -6.32 -8.74 2.92
CA ASN A 77 -5.86 -9.97 3.55
C ASN A 77 -4.99 -10.72 2.53
N LEU A 78 -3.68 -10.53 2.64
CA LEU A 78 -2.69 -11.18 1.78
C LEU A 78 -2.70 -12.71 1.97
N ASN A 79 -3.29 -13.19 3.08
CA ASN A 79 -3.57 -14.59 3.43
C ASN A 79 -4.38 -15.43 2.42
N GLY A 80 -4.94 -14.85 1.35
CA GLY A 80 -5.65 -15.60 0.29
C GLY A 80 -4.89 -15.72 -1.03
N LEU A 81 -3.78 -14.99 -1.20
CA LEU A 81 -3.00 -14.94 -2.44
C LEU A 81 -1.62 -15.49 -2.12
N ARG A 82 -1.41 -16.77 -2.49
CA ARG A 82 -0.14 -17.47 -2.31
C ARG A 82 1.04 -16.59 -2.74
N ILE A 83 1.86 -16.23 -1.75
CA ILE A 83 3.27 -15.91 -1.90
C ILE A 83 3.55 -14.75 -2.88
N GLY A 84 3.54 -13.54 -2.32
CA GLY A 84 4.21 -12.38 -2.89
C GLY A 84 3.48 -11.76 -4.08
N VAL A 85 2.44 -10.99 -3.79
CA VAL A 85 1.81 -10.05 -4.73
C VAL A 85 2.82 -8.97 -5.14
N LEU A 86 3.67 -8.55 -4.20
CA LEU A 86 4.63 -7.47 -4.32
C LEU A 86 6.04 -7.95 -3.94
N LYS A 87 6.57 -8.93 -4.68
CA LYS A 87 7.87 -9.58 -4.37
C LYS A 87 9.07 -8.65 -4.44
N LYS A 88 8.93 -7.54 -5.15
CA LYS A 88 10.00 -6.56 -5.38
C LYS A 88 9.76 -5.25 -4.64
N LEU A 89 8.65 -5.10 -3.92
CA LEU A 89 8.31 -3.83 -3.28
C LEU A 89 9.23 -3.56 -2.09
N LYS A 90 10.13 -2.61 -2.28
CA LYS A 90 11.09 -2.13 -1.28
C LYS A 90 10.58 -0.91 -0.55
N VAL A 91 9.81 -0.05 -1.23
CA VAL A 91 9.37 1.23 -0.69
C VAL A 91 7.84 1.33 -0.75
N LEU A 92 7.21 1.52 0.40
CA LEU A 92 5.78 1.74 0.51
C LEU A 92 5.50 3.07 1.22
N TYR A 93 4.88 4.01 0.50
CA TYR A 93 4.44 5.27 1.08
C TYR A 93 2.93 5.27 1.23
N MET A 94 2.45 5.22 2.47
CA MET A 94 1.03 5.20 2.79
C MET A 94 0.69 6.16 3.94
N SER A 95 1.36 7.31 3.99
CA SER A 95 1.01 8.39 4.91
C SER A 95 -0.39 8.95 4.65
N ASN A 96 -0.99 9.57 5.67
CA ASN A 96 -2.32 10.18 5.60
C ASN A 96 -3.36 9.18 5.06
N ASN A 97 -3.46 8.03 5.71
CA ASN A 97 -4.48 7.00 5.47
C ASN A 97 -5.25 6.75 6.78
N GLN A 98 -6.13 5.77 6.82
CA GLN A 98 -7.09 5.56 7.92
C GLN A 98 -6.86 4.23 8.66
N VAL A 99 -5.63 3.70 8.65
CA VAL A 99 -5.32 2.42 9.33
C VAL A 99 -5.26 2.63 10.84
N LYS A 100 -6.07 1.86 11.58
CA LYS A 100 -6.23 1.99 13.05
C LYS A 100 -5.81 0.77 13.86
N ALA A 101 -5.52 -0.35 13.20
CA ALA A 101 -5.32 -1.65 13.87
C ALA A 101 -3.96 -2.27 13.51
N TRP A 102 -3.30 -2.86 14.51
CA TRP A 102 -2.06 -3.62 14.32
C TRP A 102 -2.25 -4.85 13.43
N ASP A 103 -3.43 -5.46 13.43
CA ASP A 103 -3.76 -6.59 12.56
C ASP A 103 -3.61 -6.23 11.07
N GLU A 104 -3.93 -4.99 10.71
CA GLU A 104 -3.72 -4.48 9.35
C GLU A 104 -2.24 -4.24 9.09
N PHE A 105 -1.55 -3.57 10.03
CA PHE A 105 -0.12 -3.29 9.93
C PHE A 105 0.73 -4.56 9.79
N GLN A 106 0.41 -5.61 10.55
CA GLN A 106 1.15 -6.88 10.53
C GLN A 106 1.07 -7.59 9.18
N LYS A 107 0.04 -7.33 8.36
CA LYS A 107 -0.02 -7.86 6.99
C LYS A 107 1.13 -7.35 6.12
N LEU A 108 1.69 -6.18 6.43
CA LEU A 108 2.87 -5.67 5.74
C LEU A 108 4.11 -6.56 5.96
N ALA A 109 4.13 -7.38 7.02
CA ALA A 109 5.21 -8.35 7.25
C ALA A 109 5.26 -9.46 6.19
N GLU A 110 4.17 -9.65 5.43
CA GLU A 110 4.14 -10.58 4.29
C GLU A 110 4.90 -10.05 3.05
N LEU A 111 5.35 -8.78 3.08
CA LEU A 111 6.18 -8.18 2.03
C LEU A 111 7.65 -8.54 2.28
N PRO A 112 8.23 -9.46 1.50
CA PRO A 112 9.50 -10.09 1.87
C PRO A 112 10.71 -9.16 1.79
N VAL A 113 10.64 -8.11 0.97
CA VAL A 113 11.73 -7.18 0.65
C VAL A 113 11.39 -5.73 1.01
N LEU A 114 10.37 -5.50 1.85
CA LEU A 114 10.01 -4.14 2.26
C LEU A 114 11.10 -3.55 3.17
N GLU A 115 11.70 -2.47 2.73
CA GLU A 115 12.82 -1.80 3.40
C GLU A 115 12.46 -0.39 3.88
N ASP A 116 11.66 0.37 3.14
CA ASP A 116 11.25 1.74 3.48
C ASP A 116 9.73 1.84 3.58
N LEU A 117 9.23 2.27 4.74
CA LEU A 117 7.81 2.45 5.02
C LEU A 117 7.57 3.86 5.54
N LEU A 118 6.67 4.59 4.89
CA LEU A 118 6.12 5.85 5.39
C LEU A 118 4.66 5.63 5.79
N PHE A 119 4.37 5.73 7.08
CA PHE A 119 3.07 5.42 7.67
C PHE A 119 2.52 6.58 8.53
N VAL A 120 3.27 7.68 8.64
CA VAL A 120 2.85 8.92 9.34
C VAL A 120 1.44 9.39 8.97
N GLY A 121 0.67 9.84 9.96
CA GLY A 121 -0.68 10.38 9.74
C GLY A 121 -1.73 9.29 9.52
N ASN A 122 -1.45 8.07 9.98
CA ASN A 122 -2.46 7.04 10.19
C ASN A 122 -2.85 7.05 11.68
N PRO A 123 -4.13 6.85 12.04
CA PRO A 123 -4.56 6.86 13.45
C PRO A 123 -3.82 5.86 14.35
N LEU A 124 -3.38 4.72 13.80
CA LEU A 124 -2.53 3.76 14.52
C LEU A 124 -1.17 4.38 14.89
N GLU A 125 -0.52 5.07 13.95
CA GLU A 125 0.75 5.75 14.19
C GLU A 125 0.58 6.89 15.18
N GLU A 126 -0.38 7.79 14.96
CA GLU A 126 -0.63 8.93 15.85
C GLU A 126 -0.86 8.48 17.30
N LYS A 127 -1.63 7.40 17.49
CA LYS A 127 -1.88 6.83 18.82
C LYS A 127 -0.60 6.34 19.49
N HIS A 128 0.17 5.51 18.81
CA HIS A 128 1.38 4.91 19.37
C HIS A 128 2.57 5.88 19.43
N SER A 129 2.54 6.92 18.59
CA SER A 129 3.48 8.04 18.60
C SER A 129 3.25 8.91 19.83
N ALA A 130 1.98 9.18 20.18
CA ALA A 130 1.61 9.84 21.43
C ALA A 130 1.96 9.02 22.69
N GLU A 131 1.93 7.68 22.60
CA GLU A 131 2.39 6.78 23.66
C GLU A 131 3.93 6.62 23.70
N GLY A 132 4.65 7.12 22.69
CA GLY A 132 6.10 7.02 22.59
C GLY A 132 6.64 5.63 22.22
N ASN A 133 5.78 4.70 21.80
CA ASN A 133 6.14 3.29 21.52
C ASN A 133 5.99 2.90 20.03
N TRP A 134 5.59 3.83 19.16
CA TRP A 134 5.32 3.56 17.73
C TRP A 134 6.48 2.86 17.03
N ARG A 135 7.69 3.43 17.09
CA ARG A 135 8.84 2.88 16.35
C ARG A 135 9.20 1.48 16.83
N ASP A 136 9.24 1.28 18.14
CA ASP A 136 9.61 -0.01 18.73
C ASP A 136 8.60 -1.10 18.33
N GLU A 137 7.30 -0.82 18.44
CA GLU A 137 6.25 -1.77 18.09
C GLU A 137 6.17 -2.03 16.57
N ALA A 138 6.43 -1.01 15.74
CA ALA A 138 6.47 -1.13 14.29
C ALA A 138 7.67 -1.96 13.81
N ILE A 139 8.89 -1.65 14.30
CA ILE A 139 10.13 -2.37 13.94
C ILE A 139 10.07 -3.82 14.44
N LYS A 140 9.52 -4.06 15.63
CA LYS A 140 9.30 -5.40 16.18
C LYS A 140 8.42 -6.27 15.29
N ARG A 141 7.41 -5.69 14.63
CA ARG A 141 6.51 -6.40 13.70
C ARG A 141 7.06 -6.50 12.28
N LEU A 142 7.87 -5.53 11.87
CA LEU A 142 8.55 -5.48 10.57
C LEU A 142 10.07 -5.55 10.76
N PRO A 143 10.61 -6.72 11.18
CA PRO A 143 12.03 -6.86 11.53
C PRO A 143 12.98 -6.76 10.33
N ARG A 144 12.48 -6.58 9.11
CA ARG A 144 13.30 -6.38 7.88
C ARG A 144 13.38 -4.92 7.45
N LEU A 145 12.56 -4.05 8.04
CA LEU A 145 12.45 -2.65 7.63
C LEU A 145 13.71 -1.84 7.93
N LYS A 146 14.37 -1.29 6.91
CA LYS A 146 15.59 -0.47 7.05
C LYS A 146 15.30 1.00 7.33
N LYS A 147 14.09 1.48 7.02
CA LYS A 147 13.69 2.87 7.21
C LYS A 147 12.21 2.96 7.54
N LEU A 148 11.89 3.68 8.61
CA LEU A 148 10.53 3.91 9.08
C LEU A 148 10.30 5.41 9.23
N ASP A 149 9.28 5.93 8.57
CA ASP A 149 8.82 7.32 8.67
C ASP A 149 9.93 8.35 8.38
N GLY A 150 10.75 8.08 7.37
CA GLY A 150 11.87 8.95 7.00
C GLY A 150 13.14 8.73 7.83
N VAL A 151 13.07 7.97 8.93
CA VAL A 151 14.19 7.75 9.84
C VAL A 151 14.77 6.34 9.64
N PRO A 152 16.07 6.21 9.34
CA PRO A 152 16.74 4.91 9.26
C PRO A 152 16.57 4.08 10.53
N VAL A 153 16.37 2.78 10.36
CA VAL A 153 16.36 1.79 11.43
C VAL A 153 17.79 1.27 11.55
N VAL A 154 18.51 1.77 12.55
CA VAL A 154 19.87 1.29 12.83
C VAL A 154 19.74 -0.02 13.59
N ARG A 155 20.06 -1.14 12.93
CA ARG A 155 20.28 -2.42 13.59
C ARG A 155 21.77 -2.58 13.83
N GLN A 156 22.14 -3.17 14.96
CA GLN A 156 23.55 -3.40 15.29
C GLN A 156 24.21 -4.49 14.40
N ASP A 157 23.46 -5.11 13.48
CA ASP A 157 23.89 -6.29 12.71
C ASP A 157 23.98 -6.08 11.18
N GLU A 158 23.86 -4.85 10.65
CA GLU A 158 23.94 -4.58 9.20
C GLU A 158 25.20 -3.75 8.84
N GLU A 159 26.38 -4.24 9.23
CA GLU A 159 27.68 -3.92 8.60
C GLU A 159 28.14 -5.14 7.77
N GLU A 160 27.44 -5.50 6.69
CA GLU A 160 27.96 -6.38 5.63
C GLU A 160 26.85 -6.62 4.59
N GLU A 161 26.91 -5.93 3.44
CA GLU A 161 26.51 -6.42 2.10
C GLU A 161 26.58 -5.24 1.09
N GLU A 162 27.73 -4.57 1.06
CA GLU A 162 28.24 -3.97 -0.18
C GLU A 162 29.60 -4.63 -0.44
N GLU A 163 29.60 -5.70 -1.24
CA GLU A 163 30.64 -6.09 -2.20
C GLU A 163 30.51 -7.59 -2.54
N GLY A 164 30.23 -7.87 -3.81
CA GLY A 164 30.15 -9.20 -4.41
C GLY A 164 29.85 -9.12 -5.89
#